data_AF-A0AAV8FCY2-F1
#
_entry.id   AF-A0AAV8FCY2-F1
#
_cell.length_a   1.000
_cell.length_b   1.000
_cell.length_c   1.000
_cell.angle_alpha   90.00
_cell.angle_beta   90.00
_cell.angle_gamma   90.00
#
_symmetry.space_group_name_H-M   'P 1'
#
loop_
_entity.id
_entity.type
_entity.pdbx_description
1 polymer ?
#
loop_
_entity_poly.entity_id
_entity_poly.type
_entity_poly.pdbx_seq_one_letter_code
_entity_poly.pdbx_strand_id
1 'polypeptide(L)'
;MTIDASTIVPPSVLRNLADKLYEKRKNAALEIEEITKRLAAAGEHDKIAALIKMLTDEFTYSSQVLHRKGGLIALAGVTVGLTTEAGPHLDLKYYMSDHLENIVEPVVNSFLDQEIRVRYYACEALYNIAKVVRGEFVVFFNRIFDALCKLSADSDPSVQSAAHLLDRLVKDIVTESETFSIEEFIPLLKERMNVLNPYVRQFLVGWITVLDSVPDIAMIAFLPDFLDGLFNMLSDSSLEIRQQADSALSEFLYEIKNSPVSPNPPNVDYGRMADILVRRCGSTDEFTRLTSVMWISEFVKLAGDQLVPHYADIVGAILPCISDKEEKIRETACETNEEIRRLRPEPSESFDVGKVLQIARRELTSSFVTTRIEALRWIQNLVLKYRNEIVNHMDDIFSSLLNALSDPSEEVVLLVLEVHACVAQENRHFTDLVAHLLHNFKSNNALLEKKGSLVVRQLCVLLGAERVYREFSAILEKESDLGFADTMVQALNLILVTSSELAGLRAILRQALVNSSGKELFLSLYRSWCHSSMATITLCFLAQAYDLANCVIQSLKEDDINIKFWVHLDKLVRLLETPIFLSLKRMHGL
;
A
#
# COMPACT_ATOMS: atom_id res chain seq x y z
N MET A 1 -14.33 51.30 42.45
CA MET A 1 -13.90 52.55 41.81
C MET A 1 -13.08 52.16 40.59
N THR A 2 -13.52 52.53 39.39
CA THR A 2 -12.71 52.31 38.17
C THR A 2 -11.47 53.20 38.26
N ILE A 3 -10.30 52.59 38.40
CA ILE A 3 -9.02 53.30 38.36
C ILE A 3 -8.90 53.92 36.97
N ASP A 4 -8.76 55.24 36.91
CA ASP A 4 -8.57 55.96 35.65
C ASP A 4 -7.14 55.73 35.15
N ALA A 5 -6.99 54.87 34.15
CA ALA A 5 -5.70 54.50 33.59
C ALA A 5 -4.93 55.70 33.00
N SER A 6 -5.62 56.79 32.64
CA SER A 6 -4.99 58.04 32.18
C SER A 6 -4.18 58.76 33.27
N THR A 7 -4.37 58.39 34.54
CA THR A 7 -3.59 58.89 35.67
C THR A 7 -2.31 58.08 35.94
N ILE A 8 -2.20 56.88 35.36
CA ILE A 8 -1.06 55.97 35.54
C ILE A 8 0.09 56.35 34.59
N VAL A 9 -0.26 56.76 33.37
CA VAL A 9 0.70 57.05 32.30
C VAL A 9 0.71 58.55 31.99
N PRO A 10 1.88 59.23 31.98
CA PRO A 10 1.95 60.63 31.62
C PRO A 10 1.39 60.91 30.20
N PRO A 11 0.63 61.99 29.97
CA PRO A 11 0.06 62.30 28.65
C PRO A 11 1.10 62.43 27.53
N SER A 12 2.34 62.82 27.85
CA SER A 12 3.44 62.87 26.91
C SER A 12 3.82 61.48 26.38
N VAL A 13 3.75 60.45 27.22
CA VAL A 13 4.04 59.05 26.86
C VAL A 13 2.94 58.53 25.94
N LEU A 14 1.66 58.74 26.29
CA LEU A 14 0.51 58.35 25.46
C LEU A 14 0.58 58.99 24.06
N ARG A 15 0.92 60.29 23.99
CA ARG A 15 1.12 60.98 22.71
C ARG A 15 2.29 60.41 21.91
N ASN A 16 3.39 60.07 22.58
CA ASN A 16 4.58 59.52 21.93
C ASN A 16 4.35 58.08 21.43
N LEU A 17 3.52 57.28 22.09
CA LEU A 17 3.09 55.95 21.61
C LEU A 17 2.35 56.03 20.28
N ALA A 18 1.60 57.10 20.04
CA ALA A 18 0.89 57.36 18.78
C ALA A 18 1.71 58.19 17.77
N ASP A 19 3.00 58.47 18.01
CA ASP A 19 3.82 59.27 17.11
C ASP A 19 4.12 58.51 15.80
N LYS A 20 4.45 59.24 14.72
CA LYS A 20 4.83 58.67 13.42
C LYS A 20 6.22 58.03 13.46
N LEU A 21 7.14 58.55 14.27
CA LEU A 21 8.52 58.06 14.38
C LEU A 21 8.61 56.83 15.28
N TYR A 22 9.26 55.76 14.80
CA TYR A 22 9.47 54.53 15.59
C TYR A 22 10.24 54.78 16.87
N GLU A 23 11.34 55.55 16.82
CA GLU A 23 12.17 55.83 18.01
C GLU A 23 11.37 56.50 19.14
N LYS A 24 10.42 57.37 18.82
CA LYS A 24 9.56 57.99 19.84
C LYS A 24 8.59 56.99 20.47
N ARG A 25 8.00 56.09 19.66
CA ARG A 25 7.15 55.01 20.17
C ARG A 25 7.95 54.06 21.06
N LYS A 26 9.17 53.71 20.63
CA LYS A 26 10.10 52.85 21.39
C LYS A 26 10.47 53.47 22.73
N ASN A 27 10.85 54.75 22.76
CA ASN A 27 11.16 55.44 24.01
C ASN A 27 9.94 55.51 24.94
N ALA A 28 8.75 55.77 24.40
CA ALA A 28 7.52 55.74 25.18
C ALA A 28 7.21 54.34 25.74
N ALA A 29 7.46 53.28 24.98
CA ALA A 29 7.32 51.90 25.45
C ALA A 29 8.31 51.55 26.58
N LEU A 30 9.55 52.06 26.52
CA LEU A 30 10.51 51.94 27.62
C LEU A 30 10.05 52.69 28.89
N GLU A 31 9.38 53.83 28.73
CA GLU A 31 8.74 54.52 29.86
C GLU A 31 7.56 53.72 30.43
N ILE A 32 6.75 53.06 29.58
CA ILE A 32 5.69 52.13 30.02
C ILE A 32 6.28 50.93 30.77
N GLU A 33 7.39 50.37 30.28
CA GLU A 33 8.12 49.30 30.95
C GLU A 33 8.54 49.73 32.37
N GLU A 34 9.16 50.90 32.52
CA GLU A 34 9.60 51.44 33.81
C GLU A 34 8.43 51.78 34.76
N ILE A 35 7.31 52.26 34.23
CA ILE A 35 6.07 52.42 35.00
C ILE A 35 5.61 51.05 35.51
N THR A 36 5.58 50.05 34.64
CA THR A 36 5.13 48.70 34.98
C THR A 36 6.02 48.07 36.05
N LYS A 37 7.35 48.23 35.96
CA LYS A 37 8.32 47.79 36.98
C LYS A 37 8.00 48.39 38.35
N ARG A 38 7.81 49.71 38.42
CA ARG A 38 7.48 50.39 39.69
C ARG A 38 6.14 49.94 40.28
N LEU A 39 5.13 49.74 39.43
CA LEU A 39 3.83 49.24 39.88
C LEU A 39 3.94 47.80 40.40
N ALA A 40 4.72 46.95 39.73
CA ALA A 40 4.95 45.57 40.12
C ALA A 40 5.70 45.48 41.46
N ALA A 41 6.76 46.27 41.61
CA ALA A 41 7.53 46.41 42.86
C ALA A 41 6.66 46.87 44.04
N ALA A 42 5.66 47.71 43.76
CA ALA A 42 4.72 48.23 44.75
C ALA A 42 3.52 47.31 45.01
N GLY A 43 3.39 46.18 44.29
CA GLY A 43 2.24 45.27 44.40
C GLY A 43 0.92 45.86 43.91
N GLU A 44 0.96 46.88 43.04
CA GLU A 44 -0.23 47.60 42.56
C GLU A 44 -0.90 46.89 41.36
N HIS A 45 -1.32 45.64 41.57
CA HIS A 45 -1.86 44.74 40.54
C HIS A 45 -3.10 45.30 39.81
N ASP A 46 -4.01 45.96 40.53
CA ASP A 46 -5.19 46.59 39.91
C ASP A 46 -4.82 47.70 38.91
N LYS A 47 -3.71 48.43 39.18
CA LYS A 47 -3.22 49.48 38.28
C LYS A 47 -2.56 48.89 37.05
N ILE A 48 -1.88 47.76 37.18
CA ILE A 48 -1.31 47.02 36.06
C ILE A 48 -2.43 46.47 35.17
N ALA A 49 -3.48 45.88 35.76
CA ALA A 49 -4.66 45.45 35.03
C ALA A 49 -5.32 46.62 34.27
N ALA A 50 -5.48 47.78 34.92
CA ALA A 50 -6.03 48.98 34.30
C ALA A 50 -5.14 49.52 33.17
N LEU A 51 -3.81 49.47 33.33
CA LEU A 51 -2.83 49.86 32.31
C LEU A 51 -2.93 48.96 31.08
N ILE A 52 -2.91 47.63 31.26
CA ILE A 52 -3.07 46.66 30.17
C ILE A 52 -4.39 46.92 29.45
N LYS A 53 -5.49 47.04 30.20
CA LYS A 53 -6.81 47.30 29.62
C LYS A 53 -6.85 48.58 28.79
N MET A 54 -6.27 49.68 29.27
CA MET A 54 -6.22 50.94 28.51
C MET A 54 -5.39 50.80 27.24
N LEU A 55 -4.21 50.18 27.31
CA LEU A 55 -3.40 49.92 26.12
C LEU A 55 -4.13 49.00 25.13
N THR A 56 -4.92 48.05 25.63
CA THR A 56 -5.72 47.17 24.79
C THR A 56 -6.87 47.92 24.10
N ASP A 57 -7.73 48.57 24.89
CA ASP A 57 -8.97 49.21 24.41
C ASP A 57 -8.69 50.49 23.60
N GLU A 58 -7.77 51.35 24.05
CA GLU A 58 -7.51 52.65 23.43
C GLU A 58 -6.42 52.63 22.36
N PHE A 59 -5.52 51.64 22.41
CA PHE A 59 -4.41 51.52 21.45
C PHE A 59 -4.55 50.31 20.52
N THR A 60 -4.49 49.06 21.00
CA THR A 60 -4.45 47.89 20.09
C THR A 60 -5.75 47.69 19.30
N TYR A 61 -6.91 47.98 19.90
CA TYR A 61 -8.20 47.93 19.21
C TYR A 61 -8.63 49.27 18.59
N SER A 62 -7.74 50.26 18.60
CA SER A 62 -8.01 51.57 18.01
C SER A 62 -8.25 51.49 16.50
N SER A 63 -9.17 52.30 16.00
CA SER A 63 -9.32 52.53 14.56
C SER A 63 -8.08 53.18 13.94
N GLN A 64 -7.24 53.84 14.75
CA GLN A 64 -6.04 54.54 14.28
C GLN A 64 -4.82 53.62 14.19
N VAL A 65 -4.22 53.54 13.00
CA VAL A 65 -3.05 52.69 12.72
C VAL A 65 -1.85 53.00 13.62
N LEU A 66 -1.59 54.27 13.93
CA LEU A 66 -0.46 54.67 14.79
C LEU A 66 -0.68 54.25 16.24
N HIS A 67 -1.93 54.30 16.71
CA HIS A 67 -2.30 53.82 18.04
C HIS A 67 -2.08 52.31 18.13
N ARG A 68 -2.54 51.53 17.15
CA ARG A 68 -2.32 50.08 17.14
C ARG A 68 -0.84 49.70 17.21
N LYS A 69 0.01 50.38 16.42
CA LYS A 69 1.48 50.20 16.47
C LYS A 69 2.06 50.54 17.85
N GLY A 70 1.61 51.64 18.46
CA GLY A 70 2.00 52.07 19.80
C GLY A 70 1.57 51.09 20.89
N GLY A 71 0.33 50.58 20.82
CA GLY A 71 -0.21 49.61 21.75
C GLY A 71 0.58 48.30 21.75
N LEU A 72 0.91 47.78 20.57
CA LEU A 72 1.67 46.53 20.42
C LEU A 72 3.06 46.62 21.08
N ILE A 73 3.81 47.71 20.83
CA ILE A 73 5.13 47.89 21.46
C ILE A 73 5.01 48.18 22.96
N ALA A 74 3.96 48.87 23.40
CA ALA A 74 3.71 49.15 24.82
C ALA A 74 3.37 47.87 25.59
N LEU A 75 2.53 46.98 25.05
CA LEU A 75 2.19 45.70 25.68
C LEU A 75 3.41 44.77 25.82
N ALA A 76 4.32 44.78 24.85
CA ALA A 76 5.62 44.12 24.99
C ALA A 76 6.44 44.74 26.13
N GLY A 77 6.48 46.08 26.23
CA GLY A 77 7.13 46.80 27.34
C GLY A 77 6.53 46.48 28.71
N VAL A 78 5.19 46.37 28.82
CA VAL A 78 4.52 45.90 30.04
C VAL A 78 5.02 44.52 30.43
N THR A 79 5.11 43.58 29.48
CA THR A 79 5.58 42.21 29.75
C THR A 79 7.02 42.18 30.28
N VAL A 80 7.92 42.97 29.68
CA VAL A 80 9.31 43.11 30.17
C VAL A 80 9.34 43.69 31.58
N GLY A 81 8.47 44.68 31.86
CA GLY A 81 8.39 45.29 33.19
C GLY A 81 7.91 44.31 34.26
N LEU A 82 6.95 43.44 33.95
CA LEU A 82 6.43 42.43 34.86
C LEU A 82 7.43 41.32 35.19
N THR A 83 8.33 41.00 34.26
CA THR A 83 9.30 39.90 34.42
C THR A 83 10.60 40.31 35.09
N THR A 84 10.96 41.60 35.08
CA THR A 84 12.23 42.09 35.65
C THR A 84 12.19 42.29 37.18
N GLU A 85 11.03 42.60 37.75
CA GLU A 85 10.83 42.94 39.18
C GLU A 85 10.16 41.79 39.97
N ALA A 86 10.49 40.55 39.64
CA ALA A 86 10.05 39.39 40.39
C ALA A 86 10.87 39.24 41.69
N GLY A 87 10.43 39.90 42.76
CA GLY A 87 10.99 39.68 44.08
C GLY A 87 10.86 38.19 44.52
N PRO A 88 11.75 37.67 45.38
CA PRO A 88 11.82 36.24 45.75
C PRO A 88 10.64 35.67 46.57
N HIS A 89 9.51 36.39 46.69
CA HIS A 89 8.43 36.08 47.65
C HIS A 89 6.99 36.15 47.11
N LEU A 90 6.77 36.17 45.80
CA LEU A 90 5.44 35.95 45.22
C LEU A 90 5.46 34.72 44.33
N ASP A 91 4.37 33.95 44.34
CA ASP A 91 4.07 32.93 43.33
C ASP A 91 3.91 33.60 41.96
N LEU A 92 5.04 33.95 41.35
CA LEU A 92 5.19 34.68 40.09
C LEU A 92 4.41 34.01 38.95
N LYS A 93 4.31 32.68 39.03
CA LYS A 93 3.60 31.83 38.07
C LYS A 93 2.11 32.17 37.97
N TYR A 94 1.43 32.38 39.11
CA TYR A 94 -0.01 32.66 39.11
C TYR A 94 -0.29 34.10 38.66
N TYR A 95 0.53 35.05 39.13
CA TYR A 95 0.35 36.48 38.83
C TYR A 95 0.62 36.83 37.35
N MET A 96 1.67 36.26 36.76
CA MET A 96 1.98 36.52 35.36
C MET A 96 0.93 35.91 34.43
N SER A 97 0.38 34.75 34.77
CA SER A 97 -0.61 34.04 33.96
C SER A 97 -1.88 34.87 33.70
N ASP A 98 -2.45 35.50 34.74
CA ASP A 98 -3.68 36.31 34.64
C ASP A 98 -3.53 37.53 33.71
N HIS A 99 -2.36 38.17 33.72
CA HIS A 99 -2.10 39.33 32.86
C HIS A 99 -1.66 38.95 31.45
N LEU A 100 -0.96 37.82 31.31
CA LEU A 100 -0.38 37.41 30.04
C LEU A 100 -1.45 37.08 29.00
N GLU A 101 -2.58 36.48 29.39
CA GLU A 101 -3.71 36.26 28.48
C GLU A 101 -4.24 37.59 27.91
N ASN A 102 -4.46 38.57 28.77
CA ASN A 102 -4.93 39.92 28.42
C ASN A 102 -3.93 40.71 27.57
N ILE A 103 -2.65 40.31 27.56
CA ILE A 103 -1.58 40.91 26.74
C ILE A 103 -1.44 40.18 25.39
N VAL A 104 -1.38 38.84 25.41
CA VAL A 104 -1.13 38.01 24.23
C VAL A 104 -2.32 38.08 23.27
N GLU A 105 -3.55 38.07 23.79
CA GLU A 105 -4.76 38.11 22.97
C GLU A 105 -4.82 39.29 21.97
N PRO A 106 -4.72 40.56 22.39
CA PRO A 106 -4.79 41.68 21.47
C PRO A 106 -3.62 41.72 20.48
N VAL A 107 -2.45 41.21 20.86
CA VAL A 107 -1.30 41.08 19.96
C VAL A 107 -1.57 40.04 18.87
N VAL A 108 -2.07 38.86 19.24
CA VAL A 108 -2.44 37.81 18.27
C VAL A 108 -3.57 38.26 17.35
N ASN A 109 -4.57 38.98 17.88
CA ASN A 109 -5.67 39.52 17.06
C ASN A 109 -5.16 40.51 16.00
N SER A 110 -4.05 41.21 16.27
CA SER A 110 -3.41 42.14 15.34
C SER A 110 -2.68 41.45 14.18
N PHE A 111 -2.52 40.13 14.19
CA PHE A 111 -2.03 39.36 13.03
C PHE A 111 -3.01 39.35 11.86
N LEU A 112 -4.29 39.66 12.09
CA LEU A 112 -5.31 39.76 11.06
C LEU A 112 -5.55 41.22 10.62
N ASP A 113 -4.71 42.16 11.06
CA ASP A 113 -4.87 43.57 10.72
C ASP A 113 -4.72 43.81 9.21
N GLN A 114 -5.53 44.71 8.66
CA GLN A 114 -5.47 45.07 7.24
C GLN A 114 -4.14 45.77 6.90
N GLU A 115 -3.54 46.47 7.86
CA GLU A 115 -2.30 47.20 7.68
C GLU A 115 -1.06 46.30 7.86
N ILE A 116 -0.29 46.14 6.79
CA ILE A 116 0.95 45.35 6.75
C ILE A 116 1.89 45.68 7.92
N ARG A 117 2.08 46.97 8.19
CA ARG A 117 2.96 47.42 9.27
C ARG A 117 2.43 47.01 10.65
N VAL A 118 1.12 46.99 10.86
CA VAL A 118 0.54 46.56 12.15
C VAL A 118 0.80 45.06 12.35
N ARG A 119 0.58 44.24 11.32
CA ARG A 119 0.91 42.81 11.38
C ARG A 119 2.40 42.57 11.67
N TYR A 120 3.30 43.31 11.02
CA TYR A 120 4.74 43.26 11.30
C TYR A 120 5.05 43.61 12.77
N TYR A 121 4.49 44.70 13.29
CA TYR A 121 4.67 45.10 14.70
C TYR A 121 4.07 44.09 15.68
N ALA A 122 3.00 43.39 15.29
CA ALA A 122 2.44 42.32 16.11
C ALA A 122 3.41 41.14 16.20
N CYS A 123 4.09 40.77 15.11
CA CYS A 123 5.13 39.73 15.14
C CYS A 123 6.31 40.14 16.03
N GLU A 124 6.77 41.38 15.91
CA GLU A 124 7.85 41.94 16.74
C GLU A 124 7.47 41.99 18.23
N ALA A 125 6.25 42.45 18.54
CA ALA A 125 5.73 42.49 19.90
C ALA A 125 5.63 41.09 20.50
N LEU A 126 5.04 40.14 19.78
CA LEU A 126 4.88 38.77 20.28
C LEU A 126 6.23 38.06 20.43
N TYR A 127 7.20 38.33 19.54
CA TYR A 127 8.58 37.84 19.69
C TYR A 127 9.21 38.32 20.99
N ASN A 128 9.10 39.62 21.31
CA ASN A 128 9.65 40.18 22.53
C ASN A 128 8.94 39.62 23.79
N ILE A 129 7.62 39.44 23.73
CA ILE A 129 6.83 38.80 24.79
C ILE A 129 7.31 37.37 25.02
N ALA A 130 7.34 36.54 23.96
CA ALA A 130 7.75 35.14 24.01
C ALA A 130 9.18 34.98 24.53
N LYS A 131 10.09 35.84 24.07
CA LYS A 131 11.52 35.82 24.44
C LYS A 131 11.72 35.97 25.95
N VAL A 132 10.86 36.76 26.58
CA VAL A 132 10.99 37.11 28.00
C VAL A 132 10.22 36.12 28.88
N VAL A 133 9.06 35.66 28.44
CA VAL A 133 8.17 34.76 29.19
C VAL A 133 8.62 33.29 29.11
N ARG A 134 9.24 32.87 27.99
CA ARG A 134 9.77 31.51 27.77
C ARG A 134 8.74 30.41 28.08
N GLY A 135 8.97 29.52 29.05
CA GLY A 135 8.13 28.33 29.29
C GLY A 135 6.66 28.64 29.58
N GLU A 136 6.36 29.76 30.23
CA GLU A 136 4.96 30.17 30.50
C GLU A 136 4.21 30.61 29.23
N PHE A 137 4.92 30.80 28.11
CA PHE A 137 4.34 31.13 26.81
C PHE A 137 3.66 29.91 26.15
N VAL A 138 4.02 28.69 26.57
CA VAL A 138 3.58 27.43 25.96
C VAL A 138 2.08 27.22 26.09
N VAL A 139 1.42 27.79 27.11
CA VAL A 139 -0.05 27.70 27.27
C VAL A 139 -0.81 28.34 26.11
N PHE A 140 -0.20 29.27 25.37
CA PHE A 140 -0.79 29.91 24.19
C PHE A 140 -0.41 29.22 22.87
N PHE A 141 0.38 28.13 22.92
CA PHE A 141 1.00 27.53 21.74
C PHE A 141 -0.01 27.23 20.64
N ASN A 142 -1.10 26.51 20.92
CA ASN A 142 -2.07 26.12 19.88
C ASN A 142 -2.65 27.34 19.14
N ARG A 143 -2.99 28.40 19.89
CA ARG A 143 -3.50 29.65 19.31
C ARG A 143 -2.44 30.35 18.45
N ILE A 144 -1.20 30.36 18.91
CA ILE A 144 -0.08 31.03 18.24
C ILE A 144 0.36 30.26 17.01
N PHE A 145 0.45 28.93 17.10
CA PHE A 145 0.70 28.03 15.98
C PHE A 145 -0.33 28.27 14.88
N ASP A 146 -1.62 28.34 15.22
CA ASP A 146 -2.67 28.62 14.24
C ASP A 146 -2.49 29.97 13.54
N ALA A 147 -2.09 30.99 14.30
CA ALA A 147 -1.86 32.32 13.75
C ALA A 147 -0.58 32.39 12.90
N LEU A 148 0.52 31.79 13.37
CA LEU A 148 1.77 31.66 12.62
C LEU A 148 1.60 30.86 11.33
N CYS A 149 0.79 29.81 11.37
CA CYS A 149 0.40 29.03 10.22
C CYS A 149 -0.22 29.95 9.14
N LYS A 150 -1.14 30.84 9.52
CA LYS A 150 -1.72 31.84 8.59
C LYS A 150 -0.69 32.88 8.13
N LEU A 151 0.15 33.39 9.03
CA LEU A 151 1.15 34.41 8.72
C LEU A 151 2.29 33.90 7.83
N SER A 152 2.61 32.61 7.87
CA SER A 152 3.61 32.02 6.97
C SER A 152 3.24 32.26 5.50
N ALA A 153 1.94 32.35 5.20
CA ALA A 153 1.40 32.64 3.88
C ALA A 153 0.94 34.11 3.72
N ASP A 154 1.44 35.05 4.54
CA ASP A 154 1.09 36.47 4.41
C ASP A 154 1.46 37.00 3.02
N SER A 155 0.67 37.90 2.48
CA SER A 155 0.94 38.56 1.20
C SER A 155 2.22 39.41 1.17
N ASP A 156 2.69 39.88 2.34
CA ASP A 156 3.84 40.77 2.43
C ASP A 156 5.10 40.03 2.92
N PRO A 157 6.22 40.05 2.15
CA PRO A 157 7.45 39.35 2.52
C PRO A 157 8.08 39.83 3.84
N SER A 158 7.87 41.09 4.25
CA SER A 158 8.42 41.59 5.51
C SER A 158 7.67 41.01 6.72
N VAL A 159 6.36 40.79 6.59
CA VAL A 159 5.55 40.12 7.60
C VAL A 159 5.91 38.64 7.66
N GLN A 160 6.07 37.96 6.51
CA GLN A 160 6.55 36.58 6.46
C GLN A 160 7.91 36.42 7.16
N SER A 161 8.86 37.31 6.87
CA SER A 161 10.17 37.29 7.51
C SER A 161 10.10 37.49 9.04
N ALA A 162 9.24 38.40 9.52
CA ALA A 162 9.02 38.58 10.95
C ALA A 162 8.33 37.35 11.59
N ALA A 163 7.36 36.76 10.91
CA ALA A 163 6.70 35.54 11.35
C ALA A 163 7.67 34.35 11.43
N HIS A 164 8.63 34.23 10.51
CA HIS A 164 9.68 33.22 10.58
C HIS A 164 10.62 33.39 11.78
N LEU A 165 10.97 34.62 12.16
CA LEU A 165 11.78 34.85 13.37
C LEU A 165 11.02 34.45 14.63
N LEU A 166 9.72 34.77 14.68
CA LEU A 166 8.84 34.34 15.76
C LEU A 166 8.67 32.82 15.78
N ASP A 167 8.41 32.18 14.65
CA ASP A 167 8.31 30.73 14.50
C ASP A 167 9.54 30.00 15.06
N ARG A 168 10.76 30.46 14.73
CA ARG A 168 12.00 29.88 15.26
C ARG A 168 12.08 29.99 16.78
N LEU A 169 11.75 31.15 17.35
CA LEU A 169 11.75 31.32 18.80
C LEU A 169 10.69 30.44 19.49
N VAL A 170 9.49 30.32 18.90
CA VAL A 170 8.44 29.46 19.46
C VAL A 170 8.87 27.99 19.41
N LYS A 171 9.55 27.54 18.33
CA LYS A 171 10.16 26.22 18.26
C LYS A 171 11.14 26.01 19.42
N ASP A 172 12.09 26.92 19.59
CA ASP A 172 13.08 26.84 20.69
C ASP A 172 12.38 26.72 22.06
N ILE A 173 11.35 27.54 22.31
CA ILE A 173 10.59 27.50 23.58
C ILE A 173 9.85 26.17 23.76
N VAL A 174 9.21 25.66 22.72
CA VAL A 174 8.44 24.41 22.77
C VAL A 174 9.37 23.22 23.00
N THR A 175 10.51 23.16 22.31
CA THR A 175 11.49 22.08 22.45
C THR A 175 12.20 22.07 23.81
N GLU A 176 12.27 23.23 24.48
CA GLU A 176 12.83 23.36 25.83
C GLU A 176 11.78 23.13 26.95
N SER A 177 10.50 22.92 26.60
CA SER A 177 9.41 22.89 27.58
C SER A 177 9.02 21.47 28.02
N GLU A 178 8.99 21.26 29.33
CA GLU A 178 8.47 20.03 29.94
C GLU A 178 6.92 20.00 30.02
N THR A 179 6.25 21.13 29.80
CA THR A 179 4.78 21.26 29.95
C THR A 179 4.04 21.22 28.62
N PHE A 180 4.75 21.12 27.50
CA PHE A 180 4.13 21.05 26.17
C PHE A 180 3.34 19.74 26.01
N SER A 181 2.04 19.86 25.70
CA SER A 181 1.17 18.71 25.44
C SER A 181 1.06 18.43 23.95
N ILE A 182 1.75 17.39 23.50
CA ILE A 182 1.62 16.91 22.12
C ILE A 182 0.18 16.44 21.83
N GLU A 183 -0.47 15.78 22.79
CA GLU A 183 -1.85 15.28 22.65
C GLU A 183 -2.85 16.39 22.33
N GLU A 184 -2.71 17.56 22.95
CA GLU A 184 -3.57 18.72 22.67
C GLU A 184 -3.28 19.38 21.32
N PHE A 185 -2.05 19.24 20.82
CA PHE A 185 -1.62 19.82 19.55
C PHE A 185 -2.06 19.01 18.33
N ILE A 186 -2.01 17.67 18.41
CA ILE A 186 -2.26 16.78 17.26
C ILE A 186 -3.60 17.05 16.54
N PRO A 187 -4.74 17.30 17.23
CA PRO A 187 -5.99 17.66 16.54
C PRO A 187 -5.87 18.90 15.64
N LEU A 188 -5.15 19.93 16.10
CA LEU A 188 -4.92 21.15 15.33
C LEU A 188 -3.97 20.90 14.16
N LEU A 189 -2.89 20.14 14.37
CA LEU A 189 -1.97 19.73 13.29
C LEU A 189 -2.75 19.01 12.18
N LYS A 190 -3.55 18.02 12.56
CA LYS A 190 -4.39 17.22 11.65
C LYS A 190 -5.35 18.09 10.82
N GLU A 191 -6.01 19.08 11.43
CA GLU A 191 -6.87 20.03 10.71
C GLU A 191 -6.08 20.79 9.62
N ARG A 192 -4.84 21.17 9.93
CA ARG A 192 -4.00 22.00 9.05
C ARG A 192 -3.30 21.21 7.94
N MET A 193 -3.14 19.88 8.07
CA MET A 193 -2.47 19.04 7.06
C MET A 193 -3.11 19.06 5.66
N ASN A 194 -4.37 19.47 5.52
CA ASN A 194 -5.07 19.55 4.24
C ASN A 194 -4.87 20.88 3.50
N VAL A 195 -4.16 21.85 4.10
CA VAL A 195 -3.91 23.15 3.47
C VAL A 195 -2.98 22.98 2.26
N LEU A 196 -3.33 23.63 1.14
CA LEU A 196 -2.59 23.53 -0.13
C LEU A 196 -1.53 24.62 -0.33
N ASN A 197 -1.54 25.68 0.49
CA ASN A 197 -0.60 26.79 0.34
C ASN A 197 0.85 26.32 0.60
N PRO A 198 1.80 26.57 -0.33
CA PRO A 198 3.17 26.09 -0.20
C PRO A 198 3.89 26.54 1.07
N TYR A 199 3.73 27.81 1.48
CA TYR A 199 4.39 28.33 2.68
C TYR A 199 3.84 27.67 3.95
N VAL A 200 2.52 27.42 3.99
CA VAL A 200 1.90 26.69 5.09
C VAL A 200 2.43 25.25 5.15
N ARG A 201 2.55 24.57 4.00
CA ARG A 201 3.07 23.20 3.95
C ARG A 201 4.52 23.12 4.45
N GLN A 202 5.38 24.05 4.03
CA GLN A 202 6.75 24.15 4.57
C GLN A 202 6.76 24.40 6.08
N PHE A 203 5.90 25.29 6.56
CA PHE A 203 5.74 25.56 7.98
C PHE A 203 5.34 24.29 8.76
N LEU A 204 4.35 23.54 8.27
CA LEU A 204 3.85 22.31 8.90
C LEU A 204 4.92 21.22 8.94
N VAL A 205 5.60 20.93 7.82
CA VAL A 205 6.67 19.93 7.80
C VAL A 205 7.80 20.33 8.75
N GLY A 206 8.18 21.62 8.76
CA GLY A 206 9.20 22.13 9.68
C GLY A 206 8.83 21.97 11.16
N TRP A 207 7.56 22.07 11.53
CA TRP A 207 7.11 21.77 12.90
C TRP A 207 7.11 20.28 13.20
N ILE A 208 6.67 19.44 12.26
CA ILE A 208 6.69 17.98 12.42
C ILE A 208 8.13 17.51 12.66
N THR A 209 9.10 17.92 11.84
CA THR A 209 10.51 17.53 11.99
C THR A 209 11.12 18.03 13.30
N VAL A 210 10.81 19.26 13.72
CA VAL A 210 11.34 19.78 15.00
C VAL A 210 10.79 19.01 16.19
N LEU A 211 9.48 18.72 16.21
CA LEU A 211 8.87 17.97 17.31
C LEU A 211 9.33 16.52 17.34
N ASP A 212 9.54 15.90 16.18
CA ASP A 212 10.08 14.53 16.08
C ASP A 212 11.50 14.42 16.63
N SER A 213 12.31 15.47 16.45
CA SER A 213 13.68 15.52 16.99
C SER A 213 13.78 15.66 18.52
N VAL A 214 12.65 15.85 19.23
CA VAL A 214 12.61 15.97 20.70
C VAL A 214 12.41 14.59 21.32
N PRO A 215 13.39 14.04 22.09
CA PRO A 215 13.34 12.67 22.59
C PRO A 215 12.12 12.34 23.47
N ASP A 216 11.59 13.33 24.19
CA ASP A 216 10.45 13.17 25.10
C ASP A 216 9.09 13.27 24.38
N ILE A 217 9.06 13.64 23.10
CA ILE A 217 7.84 13.74 22.29
C ILE A 217 7.69 12.50 21.43
N ALA A 218 6.69 11.66 21.75
CA ALA A 218 6.41 10.44 21.00
C ALA A 218 5.63 10.70 19.70
N MET A 219 6.22 11.40 18.72
CA MET A 219 5.55 11.75 17.45
C MET A 219 5.06 10.53 16.67
N ILE A 220 5.79 9.41 16.70
CA ILE A 220 5.42 8.16 16.02
C ILE A 220 4.05 7.64 16.48
N ALA A 221 3.69 7.81 17.75
CA ALA A 221 2.39 7.36 18.29
C ALA A 221 1.21 8.08 17.63
N PHE A 222 1.44 9.29 17.12
CA PHE A 222 0.44 10.14 16.47
C PHE A 222 0.59 10.20 14.96
N LEU A 223 1.63 9.56 14.39
CA LEU A 223 1.90 9.54 12.96
C LEU A 223 0.68 9.16 12.09
N PRO A 224 -0.17 8.17 12.45
CA PRO A 224 -1.35 7.85 11.65
C PRO A 224 -2.33 9.03 11.45
N ASP A 225 -2.28 10.05 12.32
CA ASP A 225 -3.17 11.21 12.24
C ASP A 225 -2.75 12.25 11.21
N PHE A 226 -1.46 12.29 10.83
CA PHE A 226 -0.93 13.27 9.86
C PHE A 226 -0.13 12.64 8.70
N LEU A 227 0.10 11.33 8.69
CA LEU A 227 0.84 10.60 7.64
C LEU A 227 0.27 10.86 6.24
N ASP A 228 -1.05 10.81 6.08
CA ASP A 228 -1.71 11.06 4.79
C ASP A 228 -1.45 12.49 4.27
N GLY A 229 -1.32 13.46 5.19
CA GLY A 229 -0.94 14.83 4.89
C GLY A 229 0.50 14.94 4.38
N LEU A 230 1.44 14.22 4.98
CA LEU A 230 2.83 14.15 4.49
C LEU A 230 2.89 13.54 3.08
N PHE A 231 2.11 12.49 2.81
CA PHE A 231 1.99 11.92 1.46
C PHE A 231 1.38 12.91 0.45
N ASN A 232 0.45 13.77 0.86
CA ASN A 232 -0.04 14.86 0.00
C ASN A 232 1.05 15.89 -0.34
N MET A 233 1.99 16.13 0.58
CA MET A 233 3.14 17.01 0.38
C MET A 233 4.25 16.33 -0.44
N LEU A 234 4.34 15.01 -0.39
CA LEU A 234 5.27 14.20 -1.21
C LEU A 234 4.97 14.27 -2.72
N SER A 235 3.70 14.53 -3.06
CA SER A 235 3.20 14.79 -4.41
C SER A 235 3.05 16.28 -4.75
N ASP A 236 3.64 17.20 -3.97
CA ASP A 236 3.47 18.65 -4.18
C ASP A 236 4.11 19.14 -5.49
N SER A 237 3.53 20.18 -6.10
CA SER A 237 4.14 20.91 -7.21
C SER A 237 5.52 21.53 -6.89
N SER A 238 5.76 21.88 -5.62
CA SER A 238 7.02 22.45 -5.14
C SER A 238 8.02 21.35 -4.82
N LEU A 239 9.16 21.36 -5.52
CA LEU A 239 10.26 20.40 -5.29
C LEU A 239 10.79 20.47 -3.86
N GLU A 240 10.89 21.67 -3.29
CA GLU A 240 11.38 21.86 -1.92
C GLU A 240 10.45 21.20 -0.89
N ILE A 241 9.13 21.34 -1.05
CA ILE A 241 8.14 20.70 -0.17
C ILE A 241 8.24 19.18 -0.28
N ARG A 242 8.38 18.66 -1.51
CA ARG A 242 8.58 17.22 -1.73
C ARG A 242 9.82 16.69 -1.02
N GLN A 243 10.93 17.42 -1.09
CA GLN A 243 12.19 17.05 -0.42
C GLN A 243 12.07 17.09 1.11
N GLN A 244 11.40 18.11 1.66
CA GLN A 244 11.16 18.20 3.11
C GLN A 244 10.25 17.06 3.59
N ALA A 245 9.15 16.78 2.87
CA ALA A 245 8.24 15.69 3.20
C ALA A 245 8.93 14.32 3.10
N ASP A 246 9.75 14.10 2.06
CA ASP A 246 10.52 12.88 1.88
C ASP A 246 11.54 12.66 3.01
N SER A 247 12.23 13.73 3.42
CA SER A 247 13.18 13.68 4.53
C SER A 247 12.49 13.29 5.84
N ALA A 248 11.36 13.94 6.16
CA ALA A 248 10.57 13.63 7.35
C ALA A 248 10.04 12.18 7.34
N LEU A 249 9.48 11.73 6.21
CA LEU A 249 9.02 10.34 6.08
C LEU A 249 10.18 9.33 6.20
N SER A 250 11.35 9.65 5.65
CA SER A 250 12.52 8.78 5.75
C SER A 250 13.02 8.66 7.19
N GLU A 251 12.98 9.74 7.95
CA GLU A 251 13.33 9.78 9.38
C GLU A 251 12.36 8.95 10.22
N PHE A 252 11.04 9.17 10.09
CA PHE A 252 10.04 8.34 10.77
C PHE A 252 10.21 6.84 10.47
N LEU A 253 10.41 6.47 9.20
CA LEU A 253 10.61 5.06 8.84
C LEU A 253 11.91 4.51 9.45
N TYR A 254 12.98 5.31 9.47
CA TYR A 254 14.25 4.93 10.09
C TYR A 254 14.07 4.68 11.60
N GLU A 255 13.33 5.53 12.30
CA GLU A 255 13.07 5.36 13.73
C GLU A 255 12.19 4.12 14.02
N ILE A 256 11.14 3.90 13.22
CA ILE A 256 10.30 2.70 13.34
C ILE A 256 11.15 1.44 13.16
N LYS A 257 12.08 1.42 12.20
CA LYS A 257 12.96 0.28 11.92
C LYS A 257 13.98 0.02 13.02
N ASN A 258 14.54 1.07 13.61
CA ASN A 258 15.63 0.98 14.57
C ASN A 258 15.17 1.12 16.03
N SER A 259 13.86 1.10 16.28
CA SER A 259 13.31 1.19 17.61
C SER A 259 13.86 0.04 18.49
N PRO A 260 14.37 0.34 19.70
CA PRO A 260 15.02 -0.65 20.57
C PRO A 260 14.07 -1.74 21.09
N VAL A 261 12.75 -1.59 20.89
CA VAL A 261 11.70 -2.54 21.28
C VAL A 261 11.21 -3.38 20.08
N SER A 262 12.14 -3.77 19.20
CA SER A 262 11.89 -4.71 18.10
C SER A 262 11.54 -6.12 18.64
N PRO A 263 10.54 -6.83 18.08
CA PRO A 263 9.87 -6.56 16.81
C PRO A 263 8.62 -5.68 16.87
N ASN A 264 8.01 -5.47 18.05
CA ASN A 264 6.76 -4.72 18.19
C ASN A 264 6.91 -3.56 19.16
N PRO A 265 7.40 -2.38 18.71
CA PRO A 265 7.45 -1.21 19.56
C PRO A 265 6.01 -0.86 20.01
N PRO A 266 5.74 -0.75 21.33
CA PRO A 266 4.38 -0.70 21.89
C PRO A 266 3.56 0.53 21.48
N ASN A 267 4.16 1.48 20.76
CA ASN A 267 3.56 2.77 20.41
C ASN A 267 3.42 2.99 18.89
N VAL A 268 3.56 1.95 18.05
CA VAL A 268 3.43 2.08 16.60
C VAL A 268 2.13 1.44 16.12
N ASP A 269 1.19 2.25 15.64
CA ASP A 269 -0.07 1.78 15.05
C ASP A 269 0.13 1.43 13.57
N TYR A 270 0.65 0.22 13.33
CA TYR A 270 0.88 -0.28 11.97
C TYR A 270 -0.42 -0.40 11.16
N GLY A 271 -1.55 -0.71 11.81
CA GLY A 271 -2.82 -0.94 11.14
C GLY A 271 -3.38 0.31 10.47
N ARG A 272 -3.56 1.40 11.23
CA ARG A 272 -4.06 2.68 10.69
C ARG A 272 -3.13 3.24 9.61
N MET A 273 -1.81 3.07 9.78
CA MET A 273 -0.84 3.50 8.77
C MET A 273 -0.91 2.62 7.51
N ALA A 274 -1.07 1.30 7.65
CA ALA A 274 -1.23 0.39 6.52
C ALA A 274 -2.44 0.78 5.65
N ASP A 275 -3.57 1.16 6.25
CA ASP A 275 -4.76 1.61 5.52
C ASP A 275 -4.52 2.89 4.69
N ILE A 276 -3.63 3.77 5.16
CA ILE A 276 -3.18 4.95 4.41
C ILE A 276 -2.28 4.50 3.25
N LEU A 277 -1.27 3.69 3.54
CA LEU A 277 -0.27 3.24 2.56
C LEU A 277 -0.90 2.42 1.43
N VAL A 278 -1.83 1.51 1.74
CA VAL A 278 -2.59 0.70 0.76
C VAL A 278 -3.28 1.60 -0.26
N ARG A 279 -3.93 2.68 0.19
CA ARG A 279 -4.56 3.65 -0.72
C ARG A 279 -3.52 4.39 -1.56
N ARG A 280 -2.36 4.72 -0.99
CA ARG A 280 -1.29 5.48 -1.66
C ARG A 280 -0.48 4.66 -2.66
N CYS A 281 -0.44 3.32 -2.54
CA CYS A 281 0.11 2.43 -3.57
C CYS A 281 -0.60 2.56 -4.93
N GLY A 282 -1.87 2.98 -4.95
CA GLY A 282 -2.62 3.26 -6.18
C GLY A 282 -2.45 4.68 -6.75
N SER A 283 -1.56 5.51 -6.18
CA SER A 283 -1.38 6.90 -6.59
C SER A 283 -0.92 7.03 -8.05
N THR A 284 -1.32 8.09 -8.76
CA THR A 284 -0.76 8.40 -10.08
C THR A 284 0.67 8.93 -9.99
N ASP A 285 1.04 9.53 -8.85
CA ASP A 285 2.40 10.01 -8.57
C ASP A 285 3.33 8.83 -8.24
N GLU A 286 4.38 8.68 -9.05
CA GLU A 286 5.32 7.56 -8.99
C GLU A 286 6.11 7.53 -7.68
N PHE A 287 6.55 8.68 -7.21
CA PHE A 287 7.34 8.79 -5.98
C PHE A 287 6.51 8.39 -4.76
N THR A 288 5.25 8.84 -4.72
CA THR A 288 4.28 8.44 -3.71
C THR A 288 4.00 6.94 -3.73
N ARG A 289 3.81 6.33 -4.91
CA ARG A 289 3.66 4.87 -4.99
C ARG A 289 4.90 4.16 -4.46
N LEU A 290 6.09 4.58 -4.87
CA LEU A 290 7.35 3.98 -4.45
C LEU A 290 7.53 4.05 -2.92
N THR A 291 7.37 5.23 -2.32
CA THR A 291 7.48 5.40 -0.87
C THR A 291 6.44 4.55 -0.14
N SER A 292 5.22 4.46 -0.66
CA SER A 292 4.17 3.63 -0.05
C SER A 292 4.51 2.14 -0.07
N VAL A 293 4.96 1.62 -1.22
CA VAL A 293 5.36 0.21 -1.36
C VAL A 293 6.58 -0.11 -0.50
N MET A 294 7.54 0.81 -0.39
CA MET A 294 8.70 0.66 0.50
C MET A 294 8.27 0.58 1.97
N TRP A 295 7.38 1.46 2.43
CA TRP A 295 6.86 1.42 3.80
C TRP A 295 6.10 0.11 4.09
N ILE A 296 5.23 -0.32 3.18
CA ILE A 296 4.53 -1.60 3.32
C ILE A 296 5.52 -2.77 3.42
N SER A 297 6.57 -2.78 2.59
CA SER A 297 7.61 -3.81 2.63
C SER A 297 8.27 -3.90 4.00
N GLU A 298 8.58 -2.77 4.61
CA GLU A 298 9.17 -2.73 5.96
C GLU A 298 8.15 -3.13 7.03
N PHE A 299 6.89 -2.71 6.90
CA PHE A 299 5.84 -3.07 7.86
C PHE A 299 5.58 -4.58 7.88
N VAL A 300 5.60 -5.25 6.72
CA VAL A 300 5.48 -6.72 6.63
C VAL A 300 6.59 -7.44 7.43
N LYS A 301 7.78 -6.85 7.51
CA LYS A 301 8.93 -7.42 8.25
C LYS A 301 8.88 -7.14 9.75
N LEU A 302 8.26 -6.02 10.16
CA LEU A 302 8.32 -5.51 11.54
C LEU A 302 7.05 -5.81 12.34
N ALA A 303 5.87 -5.56 11.78
CA ALA A 303 4.62 -5.41 12.52
C ALA A 303 4.02 -6.70 13.10
N GLY A 304 4.54 -7.87 12.72
CA GLY A 304 4.04 -9.17 13.15
C GLY A 304 2.51 -9.30 13.03
N ASP A 305 1.88 -9.78 14.11
CA ASP A 305 0.44 -10.05 14.16
C ASP A 305 -0.45 -8.80 13.99
N GLN A 306 0.06 -7.60 14.29
CA GLN A 306 -0.73 -6.36 14.16
C GLN A 306 -1.12 -6.07 12.72
N LEU A 307 -0.34 -6.56 11.75
CA LEU A 307 -0.58 -6.31 10.33
C LEU A 307 -1.44 -7.39 9.67
N VAL A 308 -1.65 -8.53 10.32
CA VAL A 308 -2.43 -9.66 9.78
C VAL A 308 -3.85 -9.24 9.34
N PRO A 309 -4.61 -8.43 10.10
CA PRO A 309 -5.90 -7.89 9.65
C PRO A 309 -5.88 -7.13 8.33
N HIS A 310 -4.73 -6.55 7.97
CA HIS A 310 -4.55 -5.71 6.79
C HIS A 310 -3.90 -6.46 5.62
N TYR A 311 -3.45 -7.71 5.79
CA TYR A 311 -2.76 -8.46 4.73
C TYR A 311 -3.58 -8.59 3.45
N ALA A 312 -4.90 -8.80 3.55
CA ALA A 312 -5.73 -8.89 2.37
C ALA A 312 -5.70 -7.58 1.56
N ASP A 313 -5.84 -6.44 2.23
CA ASP A 313 -5.78 -5.12 1.58
C ASP A 313 -4.38 -4.82 1.02
N ILE A 314 -3.34 -5.19 1.75
CA ILE A 314 -1.94 -5.08 1.30
C ILE A 314 -1.72 -5.91 0.04
N VAL A 315 -2.14 -7.18 0.00
CA VAL A 315 -2.03 -8.02 -1.20
C VAL A 315 -2.79 -7.39 -2.37
N GLY A 316 -3.97 -6.83 -2.11
CA GLY A 316 -4.77 -6.12 -3.10
C GLY A 316 -4.09 -4.88 -3.69
N ALA A 317 -3.26 -4.19 -2.91
CA ALA A 317 -2.45 -3.06 -3.36
C ALA A 317 -1.14 -3.48 -4.02
N ILE A 318 -0.49 -4.54 -3.52
CA ILE A 318 0.83 -4.98 -3.97
C ILE A 318 0.78 -5.76 -5.29
N LEU A 319 -0.23 -6.62 -5.51
CA LEU A 319 -0.30 -7.45 -6.72
C LEU A 319 -0.26 -6.62 -8.04
N PRO A 320 -1.02 -5.52 -8.18
CA PRO A 320 -0.88 -4.65 -9.35
C PRO A 320 0.52 -4.02 -9.49
N CYS A 321 1.19 -3.71 -8.37
CA CYS A 321 2.52 -3.09 -8.36
C CYS A 321 3.65 -4.02 -8.83
N ILE A 322 3.45 -5.35 -8.84
CA ILE A 322 4.42 -6.34 -9.36
C ILE A 322 4.73 -6.09 -10.85
N SER A 323 3.82 -5.44 -11.56
CA SER A 323 3.98 -5.10 -12.98
C SER A 323 4.00 -3.59 -13.22
N ASP A 324 4.35 -2.79 -12.20
CA ASP A 324 4.51 -1.33 -12.34
C ASP A 324 5.56 -1.00 -13.41
N LYS A 325 5.43 0.16 -14.05
CA LYS A 325 6.41 0.65 -15.03
C LYS A 325 7.78 0.91 -14.39
N GLU A 326 7.80 1.30 -13.12
CA GLU A 326 9.02 1.62 -12.37
C GLU A 326 9.65 0.37 -11.78
N GLU A 327 10.93 0.15 -12.07
CA GLU A 327 11.65 -1.09 -11.72
C GLU A 327 11.73 -1.30 -10.21
N LYS A 328 12.08 -0.24 -9.47
CA LYS A 328 12.20 -0.32 -8.02
C LYS A 328 10.87 -0.66 -7.33
N ILE A 329 9.75 -0.19 -7.90
CA ILE A 329 8.41 -0.54 -7.41
C ILE A 329 8.14 -2.03 -7.65
N ARG A 330 8.43 -2.54 -8.85
CA ARG A 330 8.26 -3.96 -9.16
C ARG A 330 9.06 -4.85 -8.22
N GLU A 331 10.35 -4.57 -8.05
CA GLU A 331 11.24 -5.35 -7.18
C GLU A 331 10.73 -5.39 -5.75
N THR A 332 10.42 -4.22 -5.19
CA THR A 332 9.91 -4.11 -3.81
C THR A 332 8.56 -4.79 -3.65
N ALA A 333 7.66 -4.67 -4.64
CA ALA A 333 6.35 -5.34 -4.63
C ALA A 333 6.48 -6.86 -4.71
N CYS A 334 7.38 -7.38 -5.57
CA CYS A 334 7.69 -8.81 -5.66
C CYS A 334 8.19 -9.35 -4.33
N GLU A 335 9.19 -8.70 -3.73
CA GLU A 335 9.75 -9.09 -2.43
C GLU A 335 8.67 -9.09 -1.35
N THR A 336 7.87 -8.03 -1.28
CA THR A 336 6.78 -7.89 -0.30
C THR A 336 5.74 -9.00 -0.48
N ASN A 337 5.35 -9.29 -1.72
CA ASN A 337 4.43 -10.38 -2.05
C ASN A 337 4.97 -11.74 -1.62
N GLU A 338 6.25 -12.04 -1.89
CA GLU A 338 6.89 -13.28 -1.44
C GLU A 338 6.90 -13.40 0.09
N GLU A 339 7.25 -12.32 0.79
CA GLU A 339 7.32 -12.33 2.26
C GLU A 339 5.94 -12.61 2.87
N ILE A 340 4.87 -11.94 2.43
CA ILE A 340 3.52 -12.20 2.94
C ILE A 340 3.11 -13.66 2.68
N ARG A 341 3.42 -14.22 1.49
CA ARG A 341 3.12 -15.63 1.18
C ARG A 341 3.91 -16.61 2.07
N ARG A 342 5.12 -16.23 2.50
CA ARG A 342 5.97 -17.06 3.39
C ARG A 342 5.54 -17.01 4.85
N LEU A 343 5.03 -15.88 5.33
CA LEU A 343 4.61 -15.70 6.71
C LEU A 343 3.52 -16.69 7.14
N ARG A 344 2.68 -17.14 6.19
CA ARG A 344 1.70 -18.21 6.41
C ARG A 344 0.94 -18.03 7.73
N PRO A 345 0.18 -16.93 7.92
CA PRO A 345 -0.59 -16.71 9.14
C PRO A 345 -1.53 -17.89 9.44
N GLU A 346 -1.75 -18.19 10.71
CA GLU A 346 -2.75 -19.20 11.07
C GLU A 346 -4.16 -18.69 10.74
N PRO A 347 -5.05 -19.53 10.20
CA PRO A 347 -6.42 -19.14 9.94
C PRO A 347 -7.06 -18.75 11.28
N SER A 348 -7.40 -17.48 11.39
CA SER A 348 -7.94 -16.85 12.60
C SER A 348 -8.87 -15.73 12.17
N GLU A 349 -9.64 -15.18 13.11
CA GLU A 349 -10.57 -14.07 12.83
C GLU A 349 -9.88 -12.84 12.21
N SER A 350 -8.56 -12.71 12.35
CA SER A 350 -7.78 -11.60 11.78
C SER A 350 -7.35 -11.83 10.32
N PHE A 351 -7.16 -13.06 9.85
CA PHE A 351 -6.70 -13.28 8.46
C PHE A 351 -7.86 -13.65 7.53
N ASP A 352 -8.32 -12.69 6.73
CA ASP A 352 -9.40 -12.88 5.77
C ASP A 352 -8.94 -13.60 4.49
N VAL A 353 -8.88 -14.94 4.57
CA VAL A 353 -8.57 -15.84 3.46
C VAL A 353 -9.50 -15.61 2.26
N GLY A 354 -10.79 -15.35 2.50
CA GLY A 354 -11.79 -15.16 1.45
C GLY A 354 -11.54 -13.90 0.63
N LYS A 355 -11.18 -12.80 1.29
CA LYS A 355 -10.81 -11.54 0.62
C LYS A 355 -9.51 -11.68 -0.19
N VAL A 356 -8.49 -12.36 0.33
CA VAL A 356 -7.27 -12.68 -0.45
C VAL A 356 -7.62 -13.49 -1.70
N LEU A 357 -8.50 -14.49 -1.56
CA LEU A 357 -8.95 -15.29 -2.69
C LEU A 357 -9.68 -14.44 -3.74
N GLN A 358 -10.59 -13.55 -3.31
CA GLN A 358 -11.32 -12.66 -4.22
C GLN A 358 -10.36 -11.75 -5.00
N ILE A 359 -9.36 -11.20 -4.31
CA ILE A 359 -8.31 -10.37 -4.92
C ILE A 359 -7.53 -11.17 -5.96
N ALA A 360 -7.02 -12.35 -5.59
CA ALA A 360 -6.26 -13.19 -6.52
C ALA A 360 -7.11 -13.58 -7.75
N ARG A 361 -8.39 -13.93 -7.56
CA ARG A 361 -9.31 -14.22 -8.69
C ARG A 361 -9.51 -13.02 -9.61
N ARG A 362 -9.64 -11.80 -9.06
CA ARG A 362 -9.75 -10.56 -9.86
C ARG A 362 -8.51 -10.37 -10.75
N GLU A 363 -7.33 -10.57 -10.16
CA GLU A 363 -6.05 -10.36 -10.84
C GLU A 363 -5.75 -11.40 -11.94
N LEU A 364 -6.48 -12.52 -12.02
CA LEU A 364 -6.41 -13.44 -13.16
C LEU A 364 -6.79 -12.79 -14.50
N THR A 365 -7.50 -11.66 -14.48
CA THR A 365 -7.86 -10.90 -15.69
C THR A 365 -6.91 -9.73 -15.99
N SER A 366 -5.83 -9.58 -15.21
CA SER A 366 -4.83 -8.53 -15.41
C SER A 366 -4.23 -8.59 -16.81
N SER A 367 -3.95 -7.42 -17.41
CA SER A 367 -3.24 -7.34 -18.69
C SER A 367 -1.80 -7.86 -18.60
N PHE A 368 -1.23 -7.90 -17.39
CA PHE A 368 0.17 -8.26 -17.17
C PHE A 368 0.32 -9.73 -16.81
N VAL A 369 1.14 -10.45 -17.59
CA VAL A 369 1.40 -11.89 -17.42
C VAL A 369 1.94 -12.19 -16.01
N THR A 370 2.91 -11.40 -15.54
CA THR A 370 3.52 -11.50 -14.21
C THR A 370 2.51 -11.38 -13.07
N THR A 371 1.58 -10.43 -13.16
CA THR A 371 0.51 -10.28 -12.16
C THR A 371 -0.41 -11.50 -12.13
N ARG A 372 -0.78 -12.03 -13.31
CA ARG A 372 -1.61 -13.25 -13.41
C ARG A 372 -0.90 -14.47 -12.83
N ILE A 373 0.41 -14.61 -13.03
CA ILE A 373 1.22 -15.68 -12.45
C ILE A 373 1.19 -15.60 -10.91
N GLU A 374 1.41 -14.42 -10.33
CA GLU A 374 1.40 -14.25 -8.87
C GLU A 374 0.01 -14.48 -8.27
N ALA A 375 -1.04 -14.05 -8.97
CA ALA A 375 -2.42 -14.35 -8.60
C ALA A 375 -2.68 -15.88 -8.55
N LEU A 376 -2.18 -16.64 -9.52
CA LEU A 376 -2.29 -18.10 -9.51
C LEU A 376 -1.48 -18.74 -8.38
N ARG A 377 -0.28 -18.24 -8.07
CA ARG A 377 0.52 -18.69 -6.92
C ARG A 377 -0.20 -18.46 -5.60
N TRP A 378 -0.92 -17.35 -5.47
CA TRP A 378 -1.81 -17.12 -4.33
C TRP A 378 -2.92 -18.17 -4.27
N ILE A 379 -3.68 -18.38 -5.36
CA ILE A 379 -4.76 -19.40 -5.38
C ILE A 379 -4.21 -20.79 -5.02
N GLN A 380 -3.06 -21.17 -5.59
CA GLN A 380 -2.40 -22.43 -5.27
C GLN A 380 -2.06 -22.55 -3.78
N ASN A 381 -1.44 -21.51 -3.20
CA ASN A 381 -1.10 -21.47 -1.79
C ASN A 381 -2.36 -21.60 -0.91
N LEU A 382 -3.44 -20.90 -1.27
CA LEU A 382 -4.70 -20.94 -0.56
C LEU A 382 -5.33 -22.33 -0.60
N VAL A 383 -5.37 -22.98 -1.77
CA VAL A 383 -5.89 -24.35 -1.93
C VAL A 383 -5.08 -25.36 -1.13
N LEU A 384 -3.76 -25.20 -1.06
CA LEU A 384 -2.89 -26.13 -0.34
C LEU A 384 -2.92 -25.94 1.18
N LYS A 385 -3.00 -24.69 1.67
CA LYS A 385 -2.89 -24.39 3.10
C LYS A 385 -4.24 -24.17 3.79
N TYR A 386 -5.18 -23.49 3.13
CA TYR A 386 -6.44 -23.05 3.72
C TYR A 386 -7.65 -23.70 3.04
N ARG A 387 -7.53 -25.00 2.69
CA ARG A 387 -8.56 -25.74 1.95
C ARG A 387 -9.91 -25.75 2.68
N ASN A 388 -9.89 -25.84 4.01
CA ASN A 388 -11.11 -25.94 4.82
C ASN A 388 -11.86 -24.60 4.83
N GLU A 389 -11.13 -23.50 4.83
CA GLU A 389 -11.63 -22.13 4.87
C GLU A 389 -12.25 -21.73 3.53
N ILE A 390 -11.69 -22.23 2.42
CA ILE A 390 -12.17 -21.92 1.06
C ILE A 390 -13.07 -23.00 0.46
N VAL A 391 -13.50 -24.01 1.25
CA VAL A 391 -14.29 -25.15 0.73
C VAL A 391 -15.56 -24.70 0.00
N ASN A 392 -16.23 -23.67 0.51
CA ASN A 392 -17.44 -23.10 -0.08
C ASN A 392 -17.18 -22.30 -1.37
N HIS A 393 -15.92 -22.01 -1.68
CA HIS A 393 -15.49 -21.28 -2.87
C HIS A 393 -14.84 -22.21 -3.92
N MET A 394 -14.76 -23.52 -3.68
CA MET A 394 -14.03 -24.45 -4.57
C MET A 394 -14.60 -24.48 -6.00
N ASP A 395 -15.92 -24.49 -6.16
CA ASP A 395 -16.55 -24.48 -7.50
C ASP A 395 -16.31 -23.16 -8.25
N ASP A 396 -16.26 -22.06 -7.51
CA ASP A 396 -15.92 -20.71 -8.00
C ASP A 396 -14.46 -20.62 -8.46
N ILE A 397 -13.54 -21.17 -7.66
CA ILE A 397 -12.11 -21.28 -7.97
C ILE A 397 -11.95 -22.09 -9.25
N PHE A 398 -12.56 -23.27 -9.27
CA PHE A 398 -12.49 -24.19 -10.40
C PHE A 398 -12.98 -23.51 -11.70
N SER A 399 -14.13 -22.85 -11.65
CA SER A 399 -14.68 -22.10 -12.79
C SER A 399 -13.75 -20.98 -13.27
N SER A 400 -13.11 -20.27 -12.34
CA SER A 400 -12.16 -19.19 -12.65
C SER A 400 -10.91 -19.74 -13.33
N LEU A 401 -10.38 -20.87 -12.84
CA LEU A 401 -9.22 -21.55 -13.42
C LEU A 401 -9.55 -22.17 -14.79
N LEU A 402 -10.76 -22.71 -14.99
CA LEU A 402 -11.18 -23.21 -16.32
C LEU A 402 -11.11 -22.11 -17.37
N ASN A 403 -11.62 -20.92 -17.07
CA ASN A 403 -11.53 -19.77 -17.96
C ASN A 403 -10.07 -19.37 -18.23
N ALA A 404 -9.21 -19.44 -17.21
CA ALA A 404 -7.79 -19.10 -17.33
C ALA A 404 -6.96 -20.07 -18.20
N LEU A 405 -7.47 -21.27 -18.54
CA LEU A 405 -6.80 -22.19 -19.48
C LEU A 405 -6.73 -21.65 -20.91
N SER A 406 -7.54 -20.64 -21.23
CA SER A 406 -7.52 -19.96 -22.53
C SER A 406 -6.51 -18.81 -22.59
N ASP A 407 -5.66 -18.63 -21.58
CA ASP A 407 -4.67 -17.54 -21.54
C ASP A 407 -3.70 -17.58 -22.74
N PRO A 408 -3.34 -16.43 -23.32
CA PRO A 408 -2.35 -16.37 -24.39
C PRO A 408 -0.97 -16.86 -23.95
N SER A 409 -0.55 -16.62 -22.71
CA SER A 409 0.75 -17.04 -22.18
C SER A 409 0.78 -18.55 -21.90
N GLU A 410 1.81 -19.23 -22.39
CA GLU A 410 2.04 -20.65 -22.09
C GLU A 410 2.35 -20.88 -20.61
N GLU A 411 3.16 -20.00 -20.01
CA GLU A 411 3.54 -20.07 -18.59
C GLU A 411 2.32 -19.99 -17.67
N VAL A 412 1.37 -19.10 -17.99
CA VAL A 412 0.11 -18.99 -17.24
C VAL A 412 -0.70 -20.26 -17.37
N VAL A 413 -0.85 -20.82 -18.58
CA VAL A 413 -1.61 -22.07 -18.79
C VAL A 413 -0.99 -23.23 -18.02
N LEU A 414 0.34 -23.35 -18.00
CA LEU A 414 1.03 -24.40 -17.23
C LEU A 414 0.75 -24.27 -15.74
N LEU A 415 0.84 -23.06 -15.18
CA LEU A 415 0.55 -22.83 -13.77
C LEU A 415 -0.94 -23.04 -13.44
N VAL A 416 -1.86 -22.65 -14.33
CA VAL A 416 -3.29 -22.95 -14.19
C VAL A 416 -3.53 -24.47 -14.08
N LEU A 417 -2.85 -25.28 -14.89
CA LEU A 417 -2.94 -26.75 -14.81
C LEU A 417 -2.38 -27.29 -13.50
N GLU A 418 -1.31 -26.70 -12.97
CA GLU A 418 -0.77 -27.06 -11.65
C GLU A 418 -1.78 -26.77 -10.53
N VAL A 419 -2.41 -25.59 -10.55
CA VAL A 419 -3.44 -25.24 -9.55
C VAL A 419 -4.67 -26.13 -9.70
N HIS A 420 -5.11 -26.39 -10.94
CA HIS A 420 -6.18 -27.35 -11.22
C HIS A 420 -5.86 -28.74 -10.69
N ALA A 421 -4.61 -29.20 -10.80
CA ALA A 421 -4.24 -30.50 -10.28
C ALA A 421 -4.36 -30.58 -8.75
N CYS A 422 -4.12 -29.48 -8.03
CA CYS A 422 -4.38 -29.40 -6.59
C CYS A 422 -5.88 -29.49 -6.26
N VAL A 423 -6.74 -28.85 -7.07
CA VAL A 423 -8.20 -28.86 -6.91
C VAL A 423 -8.80 -30.22 -7.31
N ALA A 424 -8.39 -30.77 -8.46
CA ALA A 424 -8.87 -32.00 -9.10
C ALA A 424 -8.39 -33.31 -8.43
N GLN A 425 -7.92 -33.23 -7.18
CA GLN A 425 -7.81 -34.42 -6.34
C GLN A 425 -9.18 -35.09 -6.12
N GLU A 426 -10.26 -34.30 -6.16
CA GLU A 426 -11.63 -34.81 -6.16
C GLU A 426 -12.05 -35.30 -7.56
N ASN A 427 -12.65 -36.49 -7.64
CA ASN A 427 -13.00 -37.12 -8.92
C ASN A 427 -13.95 -36.27 -9.79
N ARG A 428 -14.86 -35.52 -9.16
CA ARG A 428 -15.82 -34.67 -9.88
C ARG A 428 -15.10 -33.56 -10.67
N HIS A 429 -14.28 -32.76 -10.00
CA HIS A 429 -13.54 -31.66 -10.65
C HIS A 429 -12.54 -32.18 -11.70
N PHE A 430 -12.01 -33.38 -11.53
CA PHE A 430 -11.16 -34.01 -12.54
C PHE A 430 -11.91 -34.30 -13.84
N THR A 431 -13.08 -34.95 -13.78
CA THR A 431 -13.91 -35.19 -14.96
C THR A 431 -14.32 -33.88 -15.63
N ASP A 432 -14.74 -32.89 -14.85
CA ASP A 432 -15.15 -31.58 -15.36
C ASP A 432 -13.97 -30.85 -16.07
N LEU A 433 -12.74 -31.01 -15.57
CA LEU A 433 -11.54 -30.42 -16.18
C LEU A 433 -11.24 -31.04 -17.54
N VAL A 434 -11.25 -32.37 -17.63
CA VAL A 434 -10.98 -33.08 -18.90
C VAL A 434 -12.07 -32.79 -19.92
N ALA A 435 -13.35 -32.75 -19.49
CA ALA A 435 -14.47 -32.38 -20.35
C ALA A 435 -14.34 -30.95 -20.89
N HIS A 436 -13.98 -29.98 -20.04
CA HIS A 436 -13.79 -28.59 -20.45
C HIS A 436 -12.63 -28.43 -21.44
N LEU A 437 -11.51 -29.13 -21.22
CA LEU A 437 -10.38 -29.13 -22.14
C LEU A 437 -10.76 -29.68 -23.52
N LEU A 438 -11.47 -30.81 -23.56
CA LEU A 438 -11.96 -31.38 -24.82
C LEU A 438 -12.90 -30.41 -25.55
N HIS A 439 -13.82 -29.78 -24.81
CA HIS A 439 -14.71 -28.76 -25.37
C HIS A 439 -13.93 -27.57 -25.96
N ASN A 440 -12.89 -27.09 -25.29
CA ASN A 440 -12.06 -25.98 -25.76
C ASN A 440 -11.22 -26.36 -26.99
N PHE A 441 -10.66 -27.57 -27.02
CA PHE A 441 -9.95 -28.08 -28.20
C PHE A 441 -10.88 -28.24 -29.41
N LYS A 442 -12.12 -28.68 -29.18
CA LYS A 442 -13.16 -28.77 -30.22
C LYS A 442 -13.55 -27.40 -30.75
N SER A 443 -13.78 -26.45 -29.85
CA SER A 443 -14.23 -25.09 -30.20
C SER A 443 -13.12 -24.25 -30.85
N ASN A 444 -11.86 -24.54 -30.52
CA ASN A 444 -10.69 -23.82 -31.02
C ASN A 444 -9.56 -24.80 -31.41
N ASN A 445 -9.62 -25.31 -32.64
CA ASN A 445 -8.63 -26.27 -33.14
C ASN A 445 -7.18 -25.71 -33.11
N ALA A 446 -6.99 -24.40 -33.22
CA ALA A 446 -5.67 -23.78 -33.11
C ALA A 446 -5.06 -23.92 -31.71
N LEU A 447 -5.90 -24.01 -30.66
CA LEU A 447 -5.44 -24.29 -29.29
C LEU A 447 -4.92 -25.72 -29.17
N LEU A 448 -5.62 -26.69 -29.75
CA LEU A 448 -5.19 -28.09 -29.80
C LEU A 448 -3.85 -28.22 -30.53
N GLU A 449 -3.71 -27.60 -31.69
CA GLU A 449 -2.48 -27.65 -32.50
C GLU A 449 -1.29 -27.01 -31.79
N LYS A 450 -1.47 -25.85 -31.16
CA LYS A 450 -0.37 -25.09 -30.55
C LYS A 450 -0.01 -25.56 -29.14
N LYS A 451 -1.01 -25.85 -28.31
CA LYS A 451 -0.83 -26.10 -26.86
C LYS A 451 -1.32 -27.48 -26.41
N GLY A 452 -2.13 -28.19 -27.19
CA GLY A 452 -2.78 -29.42 -26.76
C GLY A 452 -1.81 -30.52 -26.32
N SER A 453 -0.70 -30.72 -27.04
CA SER A 453 0.34 -31.67 -26.64
C SER A 453 0.93 -31.32 -25.27
N LEU A 454 1.33 -30.06 -25.07
CA LEU A 454 1.87 -29.61 -23.79
C LEU A 454 0.88 -29.81 -22.63
N VAL A 455 -0.38 -29.41 -22.82
CA VAL A 455 -1.44 -29.51 -21.81
C VAL A 455 -1.67 -30.97 -21.38
N VAL A 456 -1.84 -31.89 -22.34
CA VAL A 456 -2.07 -33.31 -22.05
C VAL A 456 -0.86 -33.92 -21.33
N ARG A 457 0.34 -33.63 -21.80
CA ARG A 457 1.60 -34.10 -21.20
C ARG A 457 1.73 -33.63 -19.75
N GLN A 458 1.46 -32.35 -19.50
CA GLN A 458 1.53 -31.78 -18.16
C GLN A 458 0.48 -32.39 -17.22
N LEU A 459 -0.75 -32.60 -17.69
CA LEU A 459 -1.78 -33.31 -16.90
C LEU A 459 -1.34 -34.74 -16.54
N CYS A 460 -0.70 -35.45 -17.47
CA CYS A 460 -0.19 -36.80 -17.21
C CYS A 460 0.87 -36.81 -16.11
N VAL A 461 1.73 -35.78 -16.07
CA VAL A 461 2.74 -35.62 -15.02
C VAL A 461 2.08 -35.31 -13.67
N LEU A 462 1.11 -34.39 -13.65
CA LEU A 462 0.51 -33.90 -12.41
C LEU A 462 -0.53 -34.86 -11.79
N LEU A 463 -1.33 -35.53 -12.61
CA LEU A 463 -2.49 -36.31 -12.17
C LEU A 463 -2.39 -37.81 -12.48
N GLY A 464 -1.27 -38.23 -13.09
CA GLY A 464 -1.00 -39.60 -13.47
C GLY A 464 -1.50 -39.95 -14.87
N ALA A 465 -0.58 -40.39 -15.74
CA ALA A 465 -0.84 -40.69 -17.14
C ALA A 465 -1.99 -41.70 -17.35
N GLU A 466 -2.08 -42.74 -16.53
CA GLU A 466 -3.15 -43.74 -16.64
C GLU A 466 -4.53 -43.12 -16.37
N ARG A 467 -4.65 -42.36 -15.28
CA ARG A 467 -5.91 -41.70 -14.90
C ARG A 467 -6.38 -40.73 -15.99
N VAL A 468 -5.45 -39.92 -16.50
CA VAL A 468 -5.70 -38.95 -17.58
C VAL A 468 -6.17 -39.64 -18.86
N TYR A 469 -5.45 -40.67 -19.32
CA TYR A 469 -5.80 -41.35 -20.57
C TYR A 469 -7.13 -42.12 -20.48
N ARG A 470 -7.42 -42.73 -19.32
CA ARG A 470 -8.72 -43.38 -19.09
C ARG A 470 -9.87 -42.37 -19.14
N GLU A 471 -9.70 -41.20 -18.52
CA GLU A 471 -10.75 -40.18 -18.49
C GLU A 471 -11.00 -39.57 -19.88
N PHE A 472 -9.92 -39.20 -20.60
CA PHE A 472 -10.01 -38.77 -21.99
C PHE A 472 -10.76 -39.80 -22.84
N SER A 473 -10.41 -41.08 -22.67
CA SER A 473 -11.03 -42.16 -23.42
C SER A 473 -12.52 -42.33 -23.08
N ALA A 474 -12.89 -42.28 -21.80
CA ALA A 474 -14.27 -42.42 -21.36
C ALA A 474 -15.18 -41.28 -21.87
N ILE A 475 -14.64 -40.06 -22.00
CA ILE A 475 -15.37 -38.92 -22.56
C ILE A 475 -15.43 -39.03 -24.09
N LEU A 476 -14.30 -39.33 -24.74
CA LEU A 476 -14.22 -39.44 -26.21
C LEU A 476 -15.04 -40.61 -26.78
N GLU A 477 -15.21 -41.72 -26.05
CA GLU A 477 -16.10 -42.83 -26.44
C GLU A 477 -17.54 -42.35 -26.68
N LYS A 478 -17.95 -41.27 -26.01
CA LYS A 478 -19.30 -40.69 -26.11
C LYS A 478 -19.35 -39.48 -27.04
N GLU A 479 -18.25 -39.11 -27.71
CA GLU A 479 -18.18 -37.94 -28.56
C GLU A 479 -18.96 -38.15 -29.86
N SER A 480 -19.92 -37.25 -30.11
CA SER A 480 -20.77 -37.31 -31.31
C SER A 480 -20.09 -36.77 -32.56
N ASP A 481 -19.15 -35.82 -32.41
CA ASP A 481 -18.38 -35.28 -33.53
C ASP A 481 -17.21 -36.21 -33.85
N LEU A 482 -17.45 -37.14 -34.76
CA LEU A 482 -16.47 -38.14 -35.17
C LEU A 482 -15.20 -37.53 -35.79
N GLY A 483 -15.31 -36.35 -36.41
CA GLY A 483 -14.15 -35.66 -36.99
C GLY A 483 -13.23 -35.09 -35.93
N PHE A 484 -13.81 -34.48 -34.89
CA PHE A 484 -13.07 -34.05 -33.71
C PHE A 484 -12.51 -35.26 -32.93
N ALA A 485 -13.31 -36.32 -32.73
CA ALA A 485 -12.88 -37.52 -32.02
C ALA A 485 -11.66 -38.19 -32.71
N ASP A 486 -11.68 -38.36 -34.03
CA ASP A 486 -10.52 -38.86 -34.80
C ASP A 486 -9.28 -37.98 -34.58
N THR A 487 -9.44 -36.65 -34.70
CA THR A 487 -8.34 -35.68 -34.54
C THR A 487 -7.73 -35.74 -33.14
N MET A 488 -8.57 -35.76 -32.10
CA MET A 488 -8.11 -35.80 -30.71
C MET A 488 -7.46 -37.15 -30.37
N VAL A 489 -8.03 -38.27 -30.81
CA VAL A 489 -7.46 -39.61 -30.62
C VAL A 489 -6.10 -39.72 -31.31
N GLN A 490 -5.95 -39.16 -32.52
CA GLN A 490 -4.66 -39.08 -33.20
C GLN A 490 -3.63 -38.29 -32.41
N ALA A 491 -4.01 -37.15 -31.85
CA ALA A 491 -3.14 -36.34 -30.99
C ALA A 491 -2.71 -37.12 -29.73
N LEU A 492 -3.67 -37.73 -29.02
CA LEU A 492 -3.39 -38.57 -27.83
C LEU A 492 -2.51 -39.77 -28.16
N ASN A 493 -2.70 -40.40 -29.33
CA ASN A 493 -1.88 -41.51 -29.79
C ASN A 493 -0.44 -41.08 -30.06
N LEU A 494 -0.24 -39.94 -30.72
CA LEU A 494 1.09 -39.40 -30.96
C LEU A 494 1.82 -39.10 -29.65
N ILE A 495 1.15 -38.48 -28.69
CA ILE A 495 1.69 -38.21 -27.34
C ILE A 495 2.00 -39.52 -26.62
N LEU A 496 1.08 -40.49 -26.65
CA LEU A 496 1.24 -41.80 -26.01
C LEU A 496 2.47 -42.53 -26.52
N VAL A 497 2.75 -42.45 -27.81
CA VAL A 497 3.93 -43.08 -28.40
C VAL A 497 5.16 -42.25 -28.06
N THR A 498 5.19 -40.96 -28.35
CA THR A 498 6.44 -40.19 -28.42
C THR A 498 6.94 -39.64 -27.08
N SER A 499 6.05 -39.33 -26.14
CA SER A 499 6.42 -38.62 -24.91
C SER A 499 7.10 -39.51 -23.87
N SER A 500 8.16 -39.03 -23.22
CA SER A 500 8.92 -39.79 -22.22
C SER A 500 8.12 -40.08 -20.96
N GLU A 501 7.33 -39.12 -20.48
CA GLU A 501 6.51 -39.26 -19.26
C GLU A 501 5.43 -40.37 -19.35
N LEU A 502 5.10 -40.85 -20.55
CA LEU A 502 4.18 -41.97 -20.78
C LEU A 502 4.86 -43.35 -20.85
N ALA A 503 6.14 -43.44 -20.53
CA ALA A 503 6.88 -44.71 -20.54
C ALA A 503 6.24 -45.77 -19.63
N GLY A 504 5.77 -45.37 -18.44
CA GLY A 504 5.05 -46.27 -17.53
C GLY A 504 3.75 -46.79 -18.13
N LEU A 505 2.95 -45.91 -18.75
CA LEU A 505 1.69 -46.30 -19.38
C LEU A 505 1.91 -47.29 -20.54
N ARG A 506 2.95 -47.06 -21.37
CA ARG A 506 3.35 -47.99 -22.43
C ARG A 506 3.80 -49.34 -21.87
N ALA A 507 4.48 -49.37 -20.73
CA ALA A 507 4.88 -50.62 -20.09
C ALA A 507 3.68 -51.45 -19.62
N ILE A 508 2.65 -50.80 -19.07
CA ILE A 508 1.38 -51.45 -18.69
C ILE A 508 0.67 -51.99 -19.93
N LEU A 509 0.56 -51.19 -21.00
CA LEU A 509 -0.07 -51.62 -22.26
C LEU A 509 0.61 -52.85 -22.87
N ARG A 510 1.95 -52.93 -22.85
CA ARG A 510 2.68 -54.11 -23.36
C ARG A 510 2.33 -55.41 -22.64
N GLN A 511 1.76 -55.33 -21.44
CA GLN A 511 1.33 -56.48 -20.63
C GLN A 511 -0.17 -56.77 -20.80
N ALA A 512 -0.86 -56.17 -21.77
CA ALA A 512 -2.30 -56.32 -21.96
C ALA A 512 -2.79 -57.76 -22.18
N LEU A 513 -1.96 -58.60 -22.79
CA LEU A 513 -2.26 -60.02 -22.98
C LEU A 513 -1.74 -60.92 -21.83
N VAL A 514 -1.06 -60.34 -20.85
CA VAL A 514 -0.35 -61.05 -19.79
C VAL A 514 -1.05 -60.89 -18.44
N ASN A 515 -1.55 -59.70 -18.10
CA ASN A 515 -2.19 -59.43 -16.81
C ASN A 515 -3.50 -58.62 -16.94
N SER A 516 -4.28 -58.60 -15.86
CA SER A 516 -5.58 -57.92 -15.80
C SER A 516 -5.46 -56.41 -15.93
N SER A 517 -4.50 -55.78 -15.26
CA SER A 517 -4.31 -54.33 -15.29
C SER A 517 -4.02 -53.82 -16.71
N GLY A 518 -3.10 -54.46 -17.43
CA GLY A 518 -2.81 -54.15 -18.82
C GLY A 518 -4.04 -54.37 -19.72
N LYS A 519 -4.78 -55.47 -19.51
CA LYS A 519 -6.00 -55.78 -20.27
C LYS A 519 -7.06 -54.70 -20.07
N GLU A 520 -7.31 -54.30 -18.83
CA GLU A 520 -8.29 -53.27 -18.48
C GLU A 520 -7.91 -51.90 -19.03
N LEU A 521 -6.62 -51.55 -19.01
CA LEU A 521 -6.16 -50.31 -19.63
C LEU A 521 -6.35 -50.35 -21.15
N PHE A 522 -5.91 -51.43 -21.80
CA PHE A 522 -6.08 -51.60 -23.23
C PHE A 522 -7.55 -51.50 -23.65
N LEU A 523 -8.45 -52.21 -22.96
CA LEU A 523 -9.87 -52.17 -23.24
C LEU A 523 -10.49 -50.80 -22.98
N SER A 524 -10.02 -50.07 -21.96
CA SER A 524 -10.45 -48.70 -21.70
C SER A 524 -10.14 -47.81 -22.89
N LEU A 525 -8.88 -47.82 -23.37
CA LEU A 525 -8.45 -46.96 -24.48
C LEU A 525 -9.05 -47.41 -25.82
N TYR A 526 -9.13 -48.72 -26.05
CA TYR A 526 -9.51 -49.29 -27.35
C TYR A 526 -10.84 -48.71 -27.87
N ARG A 527 -11.82 -48.53 -26.99
CA ARG A 527 -13.16 -48.06 -27.35
C ARG A 527 -13.16 -46.69 -28.02
N SER A 528 -12.49 -45.72 -27.44
CA SER A 528 -12.35 -44.40 -28.07
C SER A 528 -11.28 -44.39 -29.16
N TRP A 529 -10.24 -45.24 -29.06
CA TRP A 529 -9.21 -45.33 -30.10
C TRP A 529 -9.79 -45.77 -31.45
N CYS A 530 -10.90 -46.53 -31.46
CA CYS A 530 -11.65 -46.91 -32.66
C CYS A 530 -12.19 -45.73 -33.48
N HIS A 531 -12.25 -44.51 -32.94
CA HIS A 531 -12.54 -43.32 -33.76
C HIS A 531 -11.45 -43.06 -34.80
N SER A 532 -10.27 -43.67 -34.67
CA SER A 532 -9.19 -43.56 -35.65
C SER A 532 -8.50 -44.89 -35.92
N SER A 533 -8.57 -45.36 -37.17
CA SER A 533 -8.01 -46.66 -37.58
C SER A 533 -6.51 -46.77 -37.31
N MET A 534 -5.73 -45.73 -37.64
CA MET A 534 -4.28 -45.77 -37.43
C MET A 534 -3.90 -45.73 -35.95
N ALA A 535 -4.63 -44.97 -35.14
CA ALA A 535 -4.42 -44.97 -33.69
C ALA A 535 -4.76 -46.36 -33.10
N THR A 536 -5.86 -46.97 -33.54
CA THR A 536 -6.27 -48.33 -33.12
C THR A 536 -5.19 -49.36 -33.44
N ILE A 537 -4.67 -49.35 -34.68
CA ILE A 537 -3.58 -50.24 -35.11
C ILE A 537 -2.33 -50.00 -34.24
N THR A 538 -1.98 -48.73 -34.01
CA THR A 538 -0.85 -48.35 -33.13
C THR A 538 -1.03 -48.92 -31.72
N LEU A 539 -2.23 -48.79 -31.15
CA LEU A 539 -2.55 -49.28 -29.80
C LEU A 539 -2.45 -50.81 -29.73
N CYS A 540 -2.96 -51.52 -30.73
CA CYS A 540 -2.82 -52.99 -30.83
C CYS A 540 -1.35 -53.40 -30.89
N PHE A 541 -0.51 -52.70 -31.67
CA PHE A 541 0.92 -52.97 -31.73
C PHE A 541 1.65 -52.67 -30.41
N LEU A 542 1.31 -51.59 -29.71
CA LEU A 542 1.83 -51.30 -28.38
C LEU A 542 1.46 -52.39 -27.37
N ALA A 543 0.24 -52.92 -27.48
CA ALA A 543 -0.29 -53.97 -26.64
C ALA A 543 0.15 -55.40 -27.03
N GLN A 544 0.90 -55.54 -28.12
CA GLN A 544 1.30 -56.83 -28.72
C GLN A 544 0.10 -57.69 -29.17
N ALA A 545 -1.05 -57.07 -29.43
CA ALA A 545 -2.27 -57.71 -29.93
C ALA A 545 -2.27 -57.75 -31.48
N TYR A 546 -1.31 -58.48 -32.06
CA TYR A 546 -1.08 -58.50 -33.51
C TYR A 546 -2.25 -59.07 -34.31
N ASP A 547 -2.91 -60.10 -33.79
CA ASP A 547 -4.08 -60.69 -34.45
C ASP A 547 -5.21 -59.68 -34.57
N LEU A 548 -5.47 -58.92 -33.50
CA LEU A 548 -6.47 -57.86 -33.50
C LEU A 548 -6.07 -56.71 -34.43
N ALA A 549 -4.78 -56.35 -34.49
CA ALA A 549 -4.28 -55.37 -35.46
C ALA A 549 -4.55 -55.84 -36.90
N ASN A 550 -4.28 -57.11 -37.21
CA ASN A 550 -4.56 -57.69 -38.53
C ASN A 550 -6.06 -57.69 -38.85
N CYS A 551 -6.93 -58.04 -37.89
CA CYS A 551 -8.38 -57.94 -38.07
C CYS A 551 -8.83 -56.51 -38.39
N VAL A 552 -8.29 -55.50 -37.70
CA VAL A 552 -8.60 -54.09 -37.97
C VAL A 552 -8.13 -53.70 -39.38
N ILE A 553 -6.92 -54.09 -39.79
CA ILE A 553 -6.40 -53.81 -41.15
C ILE A 553 -7.29 -54.43 -42.23
N GLN A 554 -7.73 -55.67 -42.03
CA GLN A 554 -8.62 -56.37 -42.97
C GLN A 554 -10.03 -55.78 -43.03
N SER A 555 -10.45 -55.03 -42.01
CA SER A 555 -11.76 -54.37 -41.95
C SER A 555 -11.81 -53.03 -42.70
N LEU A 556 -10.66 -52.48 -43.10
CA LEU A 556 -10.58 -51.23 -43.85
C LEU A 556 -11.11 -51.42 -45.28
N LYS A 557 -12.01 -50.54 -45.71
CA LYS A 557 -12.59 -50.53 -47.06
C LYS A 557 -11.89 -49.49 -47.94
N GLU A 558 -12.06 -49.61 -49.26
CA GLU A 558 -11.49 -48.64 -50.22
C GLU A 558 -11.96 -47.20 -49.94
N ASP A 559 -13.21 -47.02 -49.51
CA ASP A 559 -13.78 -45.70 -49.16
C ASP A 559 -13.12 -45.05 -47.93
N ASP A 560 -12.44 -45.82 -47.08
CA ASP A 560 -11.70 -45.32 -45.91
C ASP A 560 -10.32 -44.73 -46.29
N ILE A 561 -9.86 -44.99 -47.53
CA ILE A 561 -8.52 -44.63 -48.02
C ILE A 561 -8.55 -43.25 -48.69
N ASN A 562 -8.50 -42.20 -47.87
CA ASN A 562 -8.43 -40.81 -48.32
C ASN A 562 -7.05 -40.17 -48.04
N ILE A 563 -6.86 -38.90 -48.39
CA ILE A 563 -5.59 -38.19 -48.17
C ILE A 563 -5.20 -38.18 -46.68
N LYS A 564 -6.16 -38.01 -45.76
CA LYS A 564 -5.90 -38.05 -44.31
C LYS A 564 -5.40 -39.43 -43.88
N PHE A 565 -5.98 -40.50 -44.42
CA PHE A 565 -5.53 -41.87 -44.18
C PHE A 565 -4.05 -42.06 -44.56
N TRP A 566 -3.64 -41.61 -45.75
CA TRP A 566 -2.25 -41.72 -46.19
C TRP A 566 -1.27 -40.93 -45.32
N VAL A 567 -1.66 -39.73 -44.90
CA VAL A 567 -0.85 -38.91 -43.97
C VAL A 567 -0.70 -39.63 -42.62
N HIS A 568 -1.76 -40.23 -42.10
CA HIS A 568 -1.71 -40.99 -40.84
C HIS A 568 -0.92 -42.29 -40.97
N LEU A 569 -0.99 -42.97 -42.12
CA LEU A 569 -0.21 -44.17 -42.39
C LEU A 569 1.29 -43.85 -42.47
N ASP A 570 1.69 -42.79 -43.18
CA ASP A 570 3.09 -42.34 -43.22
C ASP A 570 3.62 -42.02 -41.81
N LYS A 571 2.82 -41.32 -40.99
CA LYS A 571 3.16 -41.10 -39.57
C LYS A 571 3.35 -42.42 -38.81
N LEU A 572 2.44 -43.39 -38.98
CA LEU A 572 2.56 -44.70 -38.34
C LEU A 572 3.84 -45.44 -38.78
N VAL A 573 4.15 -45.45 -40.08
CA VAL A 573 5.37 -46.08 -40.60
C VAL A 573 6.61 -45.48 -39.92
N ARG A 574 6.69 -44.15 -39.84
CA ARG A 574 7.79 -43.47 -39.12
C ARG A 574 7.80 -43.82 -37.63
N LEU A 575 6.64 -43.94 -36.99
CA LEU A 575 6.55 -44.34 -35.58
C LEU A 575 7.03 -45.77 -35.36
N LEU A 576 6.71 -46.70 -36.26
CA LEU A 576 7.20 -48.09 -36.22
C LEU A 576 8.72 -48.17 -36.36
N GLU A 577 9.34 -47.21 -37.03
CA GLU A 577 10.79 -47.11 -37.12
C GLU A 577 11.44 -46.71 -35.78
N THR A 578 10.70 -46.12 -34.85
CA THR A 578 11.25 -45.68 -33.56
C THR A 578 11.61 -46.84 -32.61
N PRO A 579 12.48 -46.61 -31.61
CA PRO A 579 12.87 -47.63 -30.63
C PRO A 579 11.71 -48.23 -29.83
N ILE A 580 10.56 -47.56 -29.80
CA ILE A 580 9.41 -47.92 -28.97
C ILE A 580 8.79 -49.25 -29.42
N PHE A 581 8.92 -49.58 -30.70
CA PHE A 581 8.44 -50.82 -31.34
C PHE A 581 9.57 -51.83 -31.62
N LEU A 582 10.73 -51.73 -30.95
CA LEU A 582 11.83 -52.70 -31.13
C LEU A 582 11.41 -54.15 -30.91
N SER A 583 10.46 -54.42 -30.00
CA SER A 583 9.92 -55.77 -29.78
C SER A 583 9.21 -56.34 -31.01
N LEU A 584 8.50 -55.48 -31.76
CA LEU A 584 7.80 -55.84 -33.00
C LEU A 584 8.80 -56.20 -34.11
N LYS A 585 9.89 -55.43 -34.22
CA LYS A 585 10.98 -55.69 -35.19
C LYS A 585 11.75 -56.97 -34.88
N ARG A 586 12.03 -57.23 -33.59
CA ARG A 586 12.75 -58.44 -33.15
C ARG A 586 11.98 -59.75 -33.43
N MET A 587 10.65 -59.73 -33.46
CA MET A 587 9.85 -60.91 -33.79
C MET A 587 9.87 -61.28 -35.29
N HIS A 588 10.20 -60.32 -36.17
CA HIS A 588 10.13 -60.53 -37.63
C HIS A 588 11.48 -60.54 -38.36
N GLY A 589 12.62 -60.44 -37.65
CA GLY A 589 13.93 -60.60 -38.29
C GLY A 589 14.17 -59.64 -39.45
N LEU A 590 13.84 -58.36 -39.27
CA LEU A 590 14.29 -57.25 -40.12
C LEU A 590 15.49 -56.55 -39.50
#